data_AF-A0A377WI21-F1
#
_entry.id   AF-A0A377WI21-F1
#
_cell.length_a   1.000
_cell.length_b   1.000
_cell.length_c   1.000
_cell.angle_alpha   90.00
_cell.angle_beta   90.00
_cell.angle_gamma   90.00
#
_symmetry.space_group_name_H-M   'P 1'
#
loop_
_entity.id
_entity.type
_entity.pdbx_description
1 polymer ?
#
loop_
_entity_poly.entity_id
_entity_poly.type
_entity_poly.pdbx_seq_one_letter_code
_entity_poly.pdbx_strand_id
1 'polypeptide(L)'
;MATLTTWMNNVRVGTLTRQANGAHSFRYDEEWLRSLRARPLSLSLPLQYGNITADAVYHYFDNLLPDSPQVRDRIVRRYQARSKQPFDLLAEVGRDSVGAVTLLPPGEEAHLEGLRWQTLDEAQLTALLTAYQSDIPLGMITGQDDFRISVAGAQEKTALLRMGEQWCIPQGATPTTHIIKLPIGEIKQPNATLDLRESVDNEYLCLALARELGLAVPEAEIIATPRIRALAVTRFDRRWAQEGRVLLRLPQEDLCQAFWSSFSDEI
;
A
#
# COMPACT_ATOMS: atom_id res chain seq x y z
N MET A 1 16.46 -3.03 19.94
CA MET A 1 16.57 -3.14 18.47
C MET A 1 15.42 -3.99 17.98
N ALA A 2 14.69 -3.54 16.96
CA ALA A 2 13.56 -4.27 16.37
C ALA A 2 13.83 -4.48 14.88
N THR A 3 13.35 -5.58 14.32
CA THR A 3 13.59 -5.95 12.92
C THR A 3 12.31 -6.36 12.22
N LEU A 4 12.26 -6.14 10.91
CA LEU A 4 11.25 -6.64 9.99
C LEU A 4 11.97 -7.32 8.83
N THR A 5 11.53 -8.53 8.50
CA THR A 5 12.01 -9.27 7.33
C THR A 5 11.32 -8.70 6.10
N THR A 6 12.11 -8.37 5.09
CA THR A 6 11.62 -7.79 3.83
C THR A 6 11.62 -8.86 2.75
N TRP A 7 10.45 -9.07 2.17
CA TRP A 7 10.19 -10.07 1.15
C TRP A 7 9.78 -9.39 -0.16
N MET A 8 10.10 -10.04 -1.27
CA MET A 8 9.59 -9.70 -2.59
C MET A 8 8.93 -10.94 -3.18
N ASN A 9 7.59 -10.92 -3.24
CA ASN A 9 6.78 -12.14 -3.39
C ASN A 9 7.13 -13.17 -2.30
N ASN A 10 7.67 -14.35 -2.64
CA ASN A 10 8.12 -15.37 -1.69
C ASN A 10 9.63 -15.40 -1.45
N VAL A 11 10.39 -14.43 -1.98
CA VAL A 11 11.85 -14.43 -1.84
C VAL A 11 12.25 -13.40 -0.81
N ARG A 12 13.07 -13.82 0.15
CA ARG A 12 13.62 -12.94 1.17
C ARG A 12 14.66 -12.02 0.53
N VAL A 13 14.49 -10.71 0.69
CA VAL A 13 15.35 -9.67 0.11
C VAL A 13 16.35 -9.14 1.12
N GLY A 14 15.92 -8.99 2.37
CA GLY A 14 16.74 -8.40 3.41
C GLY A 14 15.99 -8.16 4.71
N THR A 15 16.58 -7.32 5.55
CA THR A 15 16.04 -7.00 6.87
C THR A 15 16.08 -5.50 7.13
N LEU A 16 14.91 -4.91 7.38
CA LEU A 16 14.79 -3.56 7.92
C LEU A 16 14.96 -3.62 9.44
N THR A 17 15.78 -2.73 9.98
CA THR A 17 16.09 -2.64 11.40
C THR A 17 15.84 -1.24 11.91
N ARG A 18 15.18 -1.13 13.07
CA ARG A 18 15.17 0.09 13.88
C ARG A 18 16.13 -0.05 15.06
N GLN A 19 17.11 0.85 15.10
CA GLN A 19 18.11 0.99 16.16
C GLN A 19 17.50 1.58 17.43
N ALA A 20 18.20 1.47 18.56
CA ALA A 20 17.73 1.98 19.85
C ALA A 20 17.56 3.52 19.86
N ASN A 21 18.36 4.23 19.06
CA ASN A 21 18.28 5.68 18.88
C ASN A 21 17.21 6.12 17.85
N GLY A 22 16.42 5.19 17.31
CA GLY A 22 15.40 5.47 16.30
C GLY A 22 15.90 5.47 14.85
N ALA A 23 17.21 5.37 14.60
CA ALA A 23 17.75 5.29 13.26
C ALA A 23 17.30 4.00 12.55
N HIS A 24 17.07 4.11 11.23
CA HIS A 24 16.67 2.98 10.40
C HIS A 24 17.87 2.51 9.58
N SER A 25 18.04 1.19 9.51
CA SER A 25 19.05 0.57 8.68
C SER A 25 18.48 -0.62 7.93
N PHE A 26 18.92 -0.82 6.70
CA PHE A 26 18.52 -1.95 5.87
C PHE A 26 19.73 -2.78 5.51
N ARG A 27 19.58 -4.10 5.48
CA ARG A 27 20.62 -5.01 5.01
C ARG A 27 20.02 -6.02 4.04
N TYR A 28 20.56 -6.10 2.84
CA TYR A 28 20.23 -7.17 1.90
C TYR A 28 20.72 -8.52 2.42
N ASP A 29 19.94 -9.57 2.18
CA ASP A 29 20.38 -10.93 2.48
C ASP A 29 21.39 -11.40 1.44
N GLU A 30 22.39 -12.17 1.88
CA GLU A 30 23.43 -12.66 0.98
C GLU A 30 22.89 -13.55 -0.14
N GLU A 31 21.85 -14.34 0.15
CA GLU A 31 21.18 -15.18 -0.84
C GLU A 31 20.50 -14.34 -1.93
N TRP A 32 19.92 -13.19 -1.55
CA TRP A 32 19.37 -12.24 -2.50
C TRP A 32 20.48 -11.64 -3.37
N LEU A 33 21.58 -11.19 -2.76
CA LEU A 33 22.71 -10.59 -3.48
C LEU A 33 23.37 -11.55 -4.48
N ARG A 34 23.38 -12.86 -4.18
CA ARG A 34 23.92 -13.90 -5.08
C ARG A 34 22.91 -14.38 -6.15
N SER A 35 21.65 -13.99 -6.04
CA SER A 35 20.59 -14.44 -6.94
C SER A 35 20.71 -13.77 -8.32
N LEU A 36 20.54 -14.54 -9.39
CA LEU A 36 20.42 -14.00 -10.75
C LEU A 36 19.16 -13.14 -10.95
N ARG A 37 18.21 -13.21 -10.02
CA ARG A 37 16.95 -12.43 -10.03
C ARG A 37 17.04 -11.18 -9.15
N ALA A 38 18.20 -10.94 -8.54
CA ALA A 38 18.42 -9.83 -7.63
C ALA A 38 18.14 -8.50 -8.32
N ARG A 39 17.50 -7.62 -7.57
CA ARG A 39 17.31 -6.21 -7.91
C ARG A 39 17.30 -5.42 -6.61
N PRO A 40 17.71 -4.15 -6.63
CA PRO A 40 17.60 -3.33 -5.45
C PRO A 40 16.12 -3.15 -5.05
N LEU A 41 15.90 -2.88 -3.77
CA LEU A 41 14.62 -2.52 -3.19
C LEU A 41 14.12 -1.17 -3.76
N SER A 42 15.06 -0.26 -3.98
CA SER A 42 14.88 1.08 -4.55
C SER A 42 16.14 1.47 -5.31
N LEU A 43 16.02 2.30 -6.34
CA LEU A 43 17.19 2.91 -6.98
C LEU A 43 18.02 3.75 -6.00
N SER A 44 17.42 4.32 -4.95
CA SER A 44 18.15 5.02 -3.86
C SER A 44 18.84 4.07 -2.88
N LEU A 45 18.56 2.77 -2.95
CA LEU A 45 19.11 1.71 -2.11
C LEU A 45 19.79 0.62 -2.96
N PRO A 46 20.90 0.93 -3.65
CA PRO A 46 21.56 -0.04 -4.54
C PRO A 46 22.02 -1.30 -3.79
N LEU A 47 22.11 -2.41 -4.54
CA LEU A 47 22.59 -3.69 -4.00
C LEU A 47 24.01 -3.54 -3.46
N GLN A 48 24.18 -3.85 -2.18
CA GLN A 48 25.48 -3.82 -1.51
C GLN A 48 25.52 -4.81 -0.34
N TYR A 49 26.72 -5.23 0.02
CA TYR A 49 26.97 -6.00 1.24
C TYR A 49 27.05 -5.07 2.45
N GLY A 50 26.57 -5.55 3.60
CA GLY A 50 26.60 -4.78 4.85
C GLY A 50 25.35 -3.92 5.08
N ASN A 51 25.40 -3.07 6.10
CA ASN A 51 24.27 -2.24 6.50
C ASN A 51 24.24 -0.94 5.71
N ILE A 52 23.06 -0.61 5.19
CA ILE A 52 22.73 0.71 4.66
C ILE A 52 22.10 1.50 5.80
N THR A 53 22.69 2.64 6.16
CA THR A 53 22.21 3.50 7.27
C THR A 53 21.88 4.92 6.80
N ALA A 54 21.74 5.10 5.50
CA ALA A 54 22.05 6.36 4.85
C ALA A 54 20.91 7.38 4.79
N ASP A 55 20.04 7.56 5.78
CA ASP A 55 18.72 8.21 5.62
C ASP A 55 17.83 7.53 4.54
N ALA A 56 18.39 6.95 3.47
CA ALA A 56 17.78 6.23 2.35
C ALA A 56 16.85 5.11 2.65
N VAL A 57 17.12 4.54 3.78
CA VAL A 57 16.24 3.56 4.36
C VAL A 57 14.97 4.26 4.86
N TYR A 58 15.09 5.36 5.58
CA TYR A 58 13.96 6.07 6.17
C TYR A 58 12.98 6.60 5.11
N HIS A 59 13.39 7.47 4.17
CA HIS A 59 12.39 8.03 3.23
C HIS A 59 11.79 6.97 2.31
N TYR A 60 12.54 5.93 1.92
CA TYR A 60 11.97 4.82 1.15
C TYR A 60 10.79 4.17 1.87
N PHE A 61 10.98 3.79 3.13
CA PHE A 61 9.95 3.14 3.94
C PHE A 61 8.85 4.12 4.38
N ASP A 62 9.17 5.39 4.61
CA ASP A 62 8.16 6.42 4.92
C ASP A 62 7.20 6.63 3.73
N ASN A 63 7.72 6.67 2.50
CA ASN A 63 6.94 6.82 1.27
C ASN A 63 6.06 5.60 0.95
N LEU A 64 6.18 4.48 1.67
CA LEU A 64 5.23 3.37 1.58
C LEU A 64 3.96 3.59 2.41
N LEU A 65 3.96 4.57 3.31
CA LEU A 65 2.86 4.88 4.21
C LEU A 65 1.99 6.02 3.66
N PRO A 66 0.76 6.19 4.16
CA PRO A 66 -0.07 7.34 3.80
C PRO A 66 0.59 8.67 4.19
N ASP A 67 0.50 9.68 3.34
CA ASP A 67 1.11 11.00 3.60
C ASP A 67 0.33 11.78 4.65
N SER A 68 -0.98 11.52 4.74
CA SER A 68 -1.87 12.21 5.68
C SER A 68 -1.54 11.83 7.14
N PRO A 69 -1.17 12.81 8.00
CA PRO A 69 -0.94 12.55 9.42
C PRO A 69 -2.18 11.97 10.11
N GLN A 70 -3.38 12.36 9.66
CA GLN A 70 -4.64 11.88 10.22
C GLN A 70 -4.83 10.37 9.95
N VAL A 71 -4.46 9.91 8.75
CA VAL A 71 -4.52 8.48 8.40
C VAL A 71 -3.48 7.70 9.22
N ARG A 72 -2.26 8.22 9.39
CA ARG A 72 -1.25 7.59 10.25
C ARG A 72 -1.72 7.49 11.70
N ASP A 73 -2.39 8.52 12.24
CA ASP A 73 -2.96 8.52 13.59
C ASP A 73 -4.03 7.45 13.77
N ARG A 74 -4.86 7.26 12.76
CA ARG A 74 -5.86 6.20 12.75
C ARG A 74 -5.20 4.81 12.74
N ILE A 75 -4.14 4.59 11.96
CA ILE A 75 -3.37 3.33 11.96
C ILE A 75 -2.84 3.03 13.37
N VAL A 76 -2.23 4.04 14.03
CA VAL A 76 -1.73 3.90 15.41
C VAL A 76 -2.86 3.49 16.36
N ARG A 77 -4.02 4.16 16.31
CA ARG A 77 -5.15 3.85 17.19
C ARG A 77 -5.72 2.45 16.92
N ARG A 78 -5.82 2.05 15.65
CA ARG A 78 -6.46 0.78 15.24
C ARG A 78 -5.62 -0.46 15.60
N TYR A 79 -4.31 -0.39 15.41
CA TYR A 79 -3.41 -1.52 15.66
C TYR A 79 -2.60 -1.37 16.95
N GLN A 80 -2.85 -0.30 17.72
CA GLN A 80 -2.07 0.03 18.91
C GLN A 80 -0.56 0.09 18.59
N ALA A 81 -0.22 0.62 17.43
CA ALA A 81 1.17 0.71 16.98
C ALA A 81 1.99 1.51 18.00
N ARG A 82 3.24 1.09 18.21
CA ARG A 82 4.09 1.64 19.28
C ARG A 82 4.40 3.14 19.10
N SER A 83 4.44 3.61 17.86
CA SER A 83 4.62 5.02 17.53
C SER A 83 4.12 5.33 16.11
N LYS A 84 4.21 6.60 15.73
CA LYS A 84 3.97 7.09 14.36
C LYS A 84 5.19 6.92 13.43
N GLN A 85 6.27 6.31 13.91
CA GLN A 85 7.48 6.11 13.11
C GLN A 85 7.24 5.06 12.03
N PRO A 86 7.89 5.17 10.85
CA PRO A 86 7.63 4.31 9.71
C PRO A 86 7.74 2.82 10.03
N PHE A 87 8.79 2.43 10.76
CA PHE A 87 8.98 1.05 11.19
C PHE A 87 7.79 0.48 11.97
N ASP A 88 7.25 1.22 12.95
CA ASP A 88 6.17 0.71 13.80
C ASP A 88 4.84 0.64 13.04
N LEU A 89 4.60 1.57 12.12
CA LEU A 89 3.41 1.54 11.27
C LEU A 89 3.49 0.36 10.28
N LEU A 90 4.62 0.20 9.61
CA LEU A 90 4.84 -0.88 8.64
C LEU A 90 4.87 -2.27 9.30
N ALA A 91 5.24 -2.38 10.58
CA ALA A 91 5.11 -3.64 11.31
C ALA A 91 3.65 -4.12 11.37
N GLU A 92 2.68 -3.18 11.38
CA GLU A 92 1.26 -3.51 11.42
C GLU A 92 0.63 -3.63 10.03
N VAL A 93 0.92 -2.68 9.12
CA VAL A 93 0.25 -2.56 7.81
C VAL A 93 1.12 -2.92 6.59
N GLY A 94 2.39 -3.28 6.79
CA GLY A 94 3.37 -3.51 5.71
C GLY A 94 3.24 -4.86 4.98
N ARG A 95 2.16 -5.63 5.19
CA ARG A 95 1.96 -6.94 4.56
C ARG A 95 1.62 -6.83 3.07
N ASP A 96 0.86 -5.80 2.69
CA ASP A 96 0.57 -5.46 1.29
C ASP A 96 0.78 -3.96 1.04
N SER A 97 1.94 -3.61 0.50
CA SER A 97 2.34 -2.23 0.18
C SER A 97 2.31 -1.96 -1.33
N VAL A 98 2.57 -0.72 -1.74
CA VAL A 98 2.88 -0.38 -3.14
C VAL A 98 4.15 -1.12 -3.60
N GLY A 99 4.15 -1.58 -4.85
CA GLY A 99 5.21 -2.41 -5.40
C GLY A 99 5.13 -3.84 -4.91
N ALA A 100 6.30 -4.48 -4.76
CA ALA A 100 6.40 -5.90 -4.41
C ALA A 100 6.91 -6.17 -3.00
N VAL A 101 7.05 -5.14 -2.18
CA VAL A 101 7.59 -5.25 -0.83
C VAL A 101 6.53 -5.76 0.13
N THR A 102 6.91 -6.78 0.89
CA THR A 102 6.15 -7.31 2.03
C THR A 102 7.05 -7.29 3.25
N LEU A 103 6.59 -6.65 4.33
CA LEU A 103 7.30 -6.53 5.60
C LEU A 103 6.62 -7.40 6.64
N LEU A 104 7.37 -8.35 7.19
CA LEU A 104 6.87 -9.30 8.18
C LEU A 104 7.74 -9.28 9.44
N PRO A 105 7.16 -9.49 10.62
CA PRO A 105 7.92 -9.77 11.83
C PRO A 105 8.92 -10.94 11.64
N PRO A 106 10.01 -10.98 12.40
CA PRO A 106 10.96 -12.09 12.34
C PRO A 106 10.28 -13.42 12.68
N GLY A 107 10.57 -14.45 11.89
CA GLY A 107 9.97 -15.78 12.05
C GLY A 107 8.66 -16.00 11.29
N GLU A 108 8.07 -14.94 10.72
CA GLU A 108 6.99 -15.08 9.74
C GLU A 108 7.55 -15.19 8.32
N GLU A 109 6.97 -16.08 7.52
CA GLU A 109 7.36 -16.33 6.14
C GLU A 109 6.31 -15.81 5.15
N ALA A 110 6.79 -15.27 4.02
CA ALA A 110 5.94 -14.91 2.91
C ALA A 110 5.65 -16.16 2.05
N HIS A 111 4.68 -16.96 2.47
CA HIS A 111 4.23 -18.09 1.66
C HIS A 111 3.39 -17.58 0.47
N LEU A 112 3.68 -18.07 -0.73
CA LEU A 112 2.80 -17.96 -1.90
C LEU A 112 1.70 -19.04 -1.90
N GLU A 113 1.60 -19.85 -0.85
CA GLU A 113 0.60 -20.91 -0.77
C GLU A 113 -0.81 -20.32 -0.80
N GLY A 114 -1.65 -20.87 -1.68
CA GLY A 114 -3.09 -20.66 -1.79
C GLY A 114 -3.59 -19.25 -1.50
N LEU A 115 -4.02 -18.53 -2.53
CA LEU A 115 -4.76 -17.28 -2.35
C LEU A 115 -5.91 -17.52 -1.35
N ARG A 116 -5.94 -16.74 -0.26
CA ARG A 116 -6.98 -16.80 0.77
C ARG A 116 -7.68 -15.46 0.85
N TRP A 117 -9.00 -15.49 0.85
CA TRP A 117 -9.80 -14.29 0.85
C TRP A 117 -11.18 -14.54 1.46
N GLN A 118 -11.79 -13.46 1.93
CA GLN A 118 -13.19 -13.42 2.35
C GLN A 118 -13.98 -12.60 1.34
N THR A 119 -14.98 -13.21 0.70
CA THR A 119 -15.91 -12.51 -0.20
C THR A 119 -16.77 -11.53 0.60
N LEU A 120 -17.01 -10.35 0.03
CA LEU A 120 -17.89 -9.33 0.58
C LEU A 120 -19.25 -9.36 -0.11
N ASP A 121 -20.32 -9.32 0.69
CA ASP A 121 -21.63 -8.91 0.20
C ASP A 121 -21.75 -7.38 0.09
N GLU A 122 -22.85 -6.88 -0.48
CA GLU A 122 -23.08 -5.43 -0.67
C GLU A 122 -23.12 -4.66 0.64
N ALA A 123 -23.67 -5.25 1.71
CA ALA A 123 -23.78 -4.60 3.02
C ALA A 123 -22.39 -4.46 3.67
N GLN A 124 -21.57 -5.49 3.58
CA GLN A 124 -20.18 -5.53 4.03
C GLN A 124 -19.32 -4.56 3.22
N LEU A 125 -19.44 -4.55 1.89
CA LEU A 125 -18.75 -3.59 1.04
C LEU A 125 -19.15 -2.16 1.38
N THR A 126 -20.44 -1.90 1.58
CA THR A 126 -20.93 -0.57 2.00
C THR A 126 -20.33 -0.15 3.34
N ALA A 127 -20.31 -1.04 4.32
CA ALA A 127 -19.71 -0.77 5.62
C ALA A 127 -18.21 -0.46 5.49
N LEU A 128 -17.49 -1.21 4.65
CA LEU A 128 -16.07 -1.02 4.39
C LEU A 128 -15.78 0.35 3.78
N LEU A 129 -16.51 0.69 2.71
CA LEU A 129 -16.30 1.94 1.97
C LEU A 129 -16.75 3.17 2.77
N THR A 130 -17.65 3.02 3.75
CA THR A 130 -18.10 4.13 4.62
C THR A 130 -17.33 4.22 5.94
N ALA A 131 -16.42 3.29 6.24
CA ALA A 131 -15.74 3.21 7.53
C ALA A 131 -14.90 4.45 7.88
N TYR A 132 -14.36 5.14 6.86
CA TYR A 132 -13.60 6.40 7.05
C TYR A 132 -14.43 7.52 7.68
N GLN A 133 -15.76 7.48 7.52
CA GLN A 133 -16.70 8.43 8.13
C GLN A 133 -16.83 8.21 9.65
N SER A 134 -16.37 7.05 10.15
CA SER A 134 -16.41 6.64 11.56
C SER A 134 -15.00 6.56 12.18
N ASP A 135 -14.02 7.30 11.64
CA ASP A 135 -12.62 7.32 12.09
C ASP A 135 -11.84 5.98 11.98
N ILE A 136 -12.32 5.04 11.16
CA ILE A 136 -11.63 3.79 10.87
C ILE A 136 -10.69 4.00 9.66
N PRO A 137 -9.38 3.73 9.77
CA PRO A 137 -8.45 3.90 8.66
C PRO A 137 -8.71 2.89 7.53
N LEU A 138 -8.58 3.31 6.27
CA LEU A 138 -8.46 2.44 5.08
C LEU A 138 -9.55 1.35 4.95
N GLY A 139 -10.76 1.56 5.47
CA GLY A 139 -11.84 0.56 5.40
C GLY A 139 -11.67 -0.65 6.34
N MET A 140 -10.77 -0.60 7.33
CA MET A 140 -10.41 -1.74 8.17
C MET A 140 -11.43 -1.98 9.30
N ILE A 141 -12.62 -2.52 8.95
CA ILE A 141 -13.76 -2.75 9.85
C ILE A 141 -13.34 -3.58 11.09
N THR A 142 -13.92 -3.25 12.25
CA THR A 142 -13.80 -4.01 13.50
C THR A 142 -14.26 -5.47 13.31
N GLY A 143 -13.39 -6.44 13.63
CA GLY A 143 -13.65 -7.88 13.46
C GLY A 143 -12.91 -8.54 12.28
N GLN A 144 -12.17 -7.78 11.48
CA GLN A 144 -11.31 -8.29 10.41
C GLN A 144 -9.85 -7.84 10.62
N ASP A 145 -9.19 -8.45 11.60
CA ASP A 145 -7.83 -8.08 12.04
C ASP A 145 -6.72 -8.44 11.03
N ASP A 146 -7.06 -9.18 9.98
CA ASP A 146 -6.15 -9.60 8.91
C ASP A 146 -6.04 -8.59 7.76
N PHE A 147 -6.91 -7.58 7.68
CA PHE A 147 -6.86 -6.59 6.59
C PHE A 147 -5.79 -5.53 6.91
N ARG A 148 -4.58 -5.71 6.36
CA ARG A 148 -3.37 -4.92 6.67
C ARG A 148 -2.74 -4.39 5.38
N ILE A 149 -3.21 -3.25 4.91
CA ILE A 149 -2.78 -2.62 3.65
C ILE A 149 -2.09 -1.28 3.90
N SER A 150 -1.06 -0.97 3.09
CA SER A 150 -0.43 0.35 3.08
C SER A 150 -0.43 0.91 1.66
N VAL A 151 -1.07 2.06 1.47
CA VAL A 151 -1.14 2.73 0.17
C VAL A 151 -0.80 4.20 0.38
N ALA A 152 0.24 4.68 -0.31
CA ALA A 152 0.72 6.06 -0.24
C ALA A 152 -0.31 7.07 -0.80
N GLY A 153 -0.15 8.35 -0.51
CA GLY A 153 -1.05 9.44 -0.93
C GLY A 153 -1.89 10.04 0.19
N ALA A 154 -2.35 11.28 -0.01
CA ALA A 154 -3.16 12.03 0.96
C ALA A 154 -4.67 11.71 0.96
N GLN A 155 -5.22 11.28 -0.17
CA GLN A 155 -6.64 10.94 -0.32
C GLN A 155 -6.98 9.63 0.42
N GLU A 156 -8.13 9.59 1.10
CA GLU A 156 -8.64 8.37 1.71
C GLU A 156 -8.88 7.31 0.64
N LYS A 157 -8.26 6.15 0.84
CA LYS A 157 -8.29 5.03 -0.09
C LYS A 157 -8.23 3.73 0.67
N THR A 158 -8.67 2.65 0.05
CA THR A 158 -8.46 1.29 0.52
C THR A 158 -8.00 0.43 -0.66
N ALA A 159 -7.76 -0.85 -0.46
CA ALA A 159 -7.34 -1.75 -1.51
C ALA A 159 -7.99 -3.12 -1.33
N LEU A 160 -8.60 -3.66 -2.37
CA LEU A 160 -9.35 -4.91 -2.31
C LEU A 160 -8.84 -5.92 -3.36
N LEU A 161 -9.12 -7.19 -3.11
CA LEU A 161 -8.98 -8.25 -4.10
C LEU A 161 -10.28 -8.33 -4.90
N ARG A 162 -10.19 -8.47 -6.23
CA ARG A 162 -11.32 -8.79 -7.10
C ARG A 162 -11.14 -10.20 -7.65
N MET A 163 -12.10 -11.09 -7.34
CA MET A 163 -12.15 -12.46 -7.84
C MET A 163 -13.37 -12.61 -8.75
N GLY A 164 -13.14 -12.61 -10.07
CA GLY A 164 -14.23 -12.49 -11.04
C GLY A 164 -15.01 -11.19 -10.81
N GLU A 165 -16.31 -11.29 -10.56
CA GLU A 165 -17.19 -10.14 -10.28
C GLU A 165 -17.32 -9.81 -8.79
N GLN A 166 -16.60 -10.51 -7.91
CA GLN A 166 -16.75 -10.36 -6.46
C GLN A 166 -15.61 -9.56 -5.83
N TRP A 167 -15.97 -8.62 -4.96
CA TRP A 167 -15.03 -7.94 -4.08
C TRP A 167 -14.70 -8.81 -2.87
N CYS A 168 -13.42 -8.86 -2.52
CA CYS A 168 -12.91 -9.71 -1.47
C CYS A 168 -11.86 -9.00 -0.63
N ILE A 169 -11.81 -9.37 0.64
CA ILE A 169 -10.75 -8.97 1.56
C ILE A 169 -9.67 -10.04 1.53
N PRO A 170 -8.43 -9.70 1.15
CA PRO A 170 -7.34 -10.66 1.16
C PRO A 170 -6.96 -11.04 2.59
N GLN A 171 -6.53 -12.28 2.78
CA GLN A 171 -6.03 -12.80 4.05
C GLN A 171 -4.56 -13.21 3.93
N GLY A 172 -3.80 -13.04 5.02
CA GLY A 172 -2.38 -13.37 5.07
C GLY A 172 -1.54 -12.56 4.08
N ALA A 173 -0.79 -13.25 3.21
CA ALA A 173 0.07 -12.62 2.20
C ALA A 173 -0.63 -12.40 0.84
N THR A 174 -1.93 -12.68 0.73
CA THR A 174 -2.71 -12.50 -0.50
C THR A 174 -2.68 -11.03 -0.94
N PRO A 175 -2.21 -10.70 -2.15
CA PRO A 175 -2.19 -9.31 -2.61
C PRO A 175 -3.59 -8.77 -2.92
N THR A 176 -3.78 -7.47 -2.73
CA THR A 176 -4.88 -6.74 -3.36
C THR A 176 -4.66 -6.57 -4.86
N THR A 177 -5.72 -6.29 -5.60
CA THR A 177 -5.70 -6.08 -7.06
C THR A 177 -6.21 -4.71 -7.49
N HIS A 178 -6.96 -4.03 -6.63
CA HIS A 178 -7.52 -2.72 -6.91
C HIS A 178 -7.26 -1.78 -5.76
N ILE A 179 -6.99 -0.52 -6.08
CA ILE A 179 -7.05 0.59 -5.13
C ILE A 179 -8.44 1.21 -5.27
N ILE A 180 -9.15 1.30 -4.16
CA ILE A 180 -10.47 1.92 -4.10
C ILE A 180 -10.32 3.32 -3.54
N LYS A 181 -10.59 4.32 -4.37
CA LYS A 181 -10.50 5.74 -4.02
C LYS A 181 -11.87 6.26 -3.60
N LEU A 182 -11.92 6.87 -2.43
CA LEU A 182 -13.14 7.40 -1.85
C LEU A 182 -13.28 8.90 -2.17
N PRO A 183 -14.51 9.46 -2.19
CA PRO A 183 -14.71 10.88 -2.43
C PRO A 183 -13.94 11.74 -1.43
N ILE A 184 -13.18 12.71 -1.93
CA ILE A 184 -12.31 13.60 -1.13
C ILE A 184 -13.14 14.57 -0.27
N GLY A 185 -14.28 15.03 -0.78
CA GLY A 185 -15.09 16.05 -0.10
C GLY A 185 -14.55 17.47 -0.35
N GLU A 186 -14.58 18.33 0.66
CA GLU A 186 -14.11 19.71 0.55
C GLU A 186 -12.73 19.88 1.21
N ILE A 187 -11.78 20.47 0.48
CA ILE A 187 -10.48 20.85 1.02
C ILE A 187 -10.47 22.35 1.29
N LYS A 188 -10.36 22.73 2.57
CA LYS A 188 -10.18 24.13 2.98
C LYS A 188 -8.72 24.54 2.83
N GLN A 189 -8.44 25.44 1.91
CA GLN A 189 -7.16 26.12 1.77
C GLN A 189 -7.26 27.54 2.39
N PRO A 190 -6.13 28.19 2.73
CA PRO A 190 -6.15 29.51 3.37
C PRO A 190 -6.98 30.57 2.62
N ASN A 191 -7.03 30.46 1.29
CA ASN A 191 -7.65 31.47 0.42
C ASN A 191 -8.81 30.94 -0.43
N ALA A 192 -9.14 29.64 -0.35
CA ALA A 192 -10.20 29.01 -1.15
C ALA A 192 -10.67 27.68 -0.55
N THR A 193 -11.90 27.30 -0.83
CA THR A 193 -12.36 25.92 -0.60
C THR A 193 -12.39 25.21 -1.94
N LEU A 194 -11.60 24.15 -2.09
CA LEU A 194 -11.65 23.29 -3.26
C LEU A 194 -12.71 22.21 -3.03
N ASP A 195 -13.78 22.26 -3.82
CA ASP A 195 -14.86 21.28 -3.77
C ASP A 195 -14.53 20.08 -4.67
N LEU A 196 -14.22 18.95 -4.03
CA LEU A 196 -13.90 17.66 -4.67
C LEU A 196 -14.89 16.57 -4.24
N ARG A 197 -16.14 16.95 -3.94
CA ARG A 197 -17.22 15.99 -3.61
C ARG A 197 -17.45 14.98 -4.74
N GLU A 198 -17.27 15.40 -5.98
CA GLU A 198 -17.41 14.56 -7.18
C GLU A 198 -16.05 14.06 -7.71
N SER A 199 -15.04 13.93 -6.85
CA SER A 199 -13.69 13.46 -7.21
C SER A 199 -13.67 12.10 -7.91
N VAL A 200 -14.62 11.21 -7.58
CA VAL A 200 -14.77 9.90 -8.24
C VAL A 200 -15.11 10.06 -9.72
N ASP A 201 -16.14 10.84 -10.04
CA ASP A 201 -16.59 11.05 -11.42
C ASP A 201 -15.58 11.89 -12.21
N ASN A 202 -14.96 12.88 -11.56
CA ASN A 202 -13.87 13.68 -12.15
C ASN A 202 -12.69 12.80 -12.56
N GLU A 203 -12.17 11.97 -11.64
CA GLU A 203 -11.02 11.13 -11.93
C GLU A 203 -11.36 10.04 -12.97
N TYR A 204 -12.56 9.45 -12.90
CA TYR A 204 -13.02 8.50 -13.92
C TYR A 204 -13.06 9.13 -15.31
N LEU A 205 -13.61 10.34 -15.44
CA LEU A 205 -13.66 11.07 -16.71
C LEU A 205 -12.25 11.38 -17.23
N CYS A 206 -11.33 11.79 -16.37
CA CYS A 206 -9.95 12.07 -16.75
C CYS A 206 -9.24 10.80 -17.25
N LEU A 207 -9.42 9.66 -16.58
CA LEU A 207 -8.85 8.38 -17.00
C LEU A 207 -9.46 7.90 -18.32
N ALA A 208 -10.78 8.02 -18.48
CA ALA A 208 -11.45 7.66 -19.72
C ALA A 208 -10.94 8.52 -20.90
N LEU A 209 -10.85 9.85 -20.71
CA LEU A 209 -10.30 10.76 -21.72
C LEU A 209 -8.85 10.42 -22.05
N ALA A 210 -8.00 10.19 -21.05
CA ALA A 210 -6.61 9.82 -21.25
C ALA A 210 -6.46 8.52 -22.06
N ARG A 211 -7.31 7.52 -21.78
CA ARG A 211 -7.37 6.27 -22.54
C ARG A 211 -7.79 6.50 -23.99
N GLU A 212 -8.83 7.29 -24.24
CA GLU A 212 -9.29 7.64 -25.59
C GLU A 212 -8.24 8.43 -26.38
N LEU A 213 -7.40 9.21 -25.69
CA LEU A 213 -6.24 9.91 -26.28
C LEU A 213 -5.03 9.00 -26.51
N GLY A 214 -5.12 7.70 -26.20
CA GLY A 214 -4.05 6.72 -26.41
C GLY A 214 -2.94 6.76 -25.34
N LEU A 215 -3.17 7.40 -24.19
CA LEU A 215 -2.23 7.38 -23.08
C LEU A 215 -2.32 6.07 -22.30
N ALA A 216 -1.17 5.59 -21.82
CA ALA A 216 -1.11 4.43 -20.95
C ALA A 216 -1.57 4.80 -19.54
N VAL A 217 -2.83 4.50 -19.23
CA VAL A 217 -3.45 4.75 -17.92
C VAL A 217 -4.00 3.45 -17.34
N PRO A 218 -4.15 3.32 -16.02
CA PRO A 218 -4.74 2.14 -15.42
C PRO A 218 -6.21 2.00 -15.82
N GLU A 219 -6.68 0.75 -15.86
CA GLU A 219 -8.11 0.46 -15.91
C GLU A 219 -8.79 0.91 -14.63
N ALA A 220 -9.98 1.48 -14.76
CA ALA A 220 -10.74 1.96 -13.63
C ALA A 220 -12.23 1.87 -13.92
N GLU A 221 -13.01 1.59 -12.89
CA GLU A 221 -14.46 1.54 -12.94
C GLU A 221 -15.04 2.25 -11.71
N ILE A 222 -16.24 2.79 -11.86
CA ILE A 222 -16.98 3.31 -10.71
C ILE A 222 -17.73 2.16 -10.07
N ILE A 223 -17.46 1.92 -8.80
CA ILE A 223 -18.27 1.04 -7.96
C ILE A 223 -19.24 1.87 -7.14
N ALA A 224 -20.46 1.36 -6.98
CA ALA A 224 -21.50 2.04 -6.23
C ALA A 224 -22.19 1.06 -5.29
N THR A 225 -22.44 1.54 -4.09
CA THR A 225 -23.41 0.94 -3.18
C THR A 225 -24.51 1.96 -2.88
N PRO A 226 -25.62 1.59 -2.23
CA PRO A 226 -26.70 2.54 -1.94
C PRO A 226 -26.28 3.79 -1.16
N ARG A 227 -25.12 3.80 -0.50
CA ARG A 227 -24.64 4.93 0.32
C ARG A 227 -23.43 5.66 -0.23
N ILE A 228 -22.65 5.04 -1.12
CA ILE A 228 -21.36 5.61 -1.55
C ILE A 228 -20.99 5.18 -2.96
N ARG A 229 -20.38 6.11 -3.70
CA ARG A 229 -19.67 5.85 -4.95
C ARG A 229 -18.17 5.93 -4.68
N ALA A 230 -17.42 5.00 -5.26
CA ALA A 230 -15.96 4.97 -5.16
C ALA A 230 -15.37 4.61 -6.52
N LEU A 231 -14.11 4.98 -6.75
CA LEU A 231 -13.39 4.62 -7.96
C LEU A 231 -12.49 3.42 -7.68
N ALA A 232 -12.74 2.30 -8.34
CA ALA A 232 -11.86 1.13 -8.27
C ALA A 232 -10.85 1.20 -9.43
N VAL A 233 -9.57 1.40 -9.09
CA VAL A 233 -8.47 1.46 -10.06
C VAL A 233 -7.69 0.16 -10.01
N THR A 234 -7.56 -0.53 -11.15
CA THR A 234 -6.78 -1.76 -11.27
C THR A 234 -5.30 -1.46 -11.03
N ARG A 235 -4.70 -2.22 -10.11
CA ARG A 235 -3.29 -2.09 -9.75
C ARG A 235 -2.40 -2.60 -10.87
N PHE A 236 -1.54 -1.73 -11.37
CA PHE A 236 -0.53 -2.07 -12.38
C PHE A 236 0.76 -2.65 -11.77
N ASP A 237 0.89 -2.64 -10.45
CA ASP A 237 1.94 -3.34 -9.70
C ASP A 237 1.53 -4.77 -9.28
N ARG A 238 0.50 -5.33 -9.93
CA ARG A 238 -0.07 -6.66 -9.65
C ARG A 238 -0.30 -7.39 -10.97
N ARG A 239 -0.01 -8.69 -11.01
CA ARG A 239 -0.22 -9.50 -12.22
C ARG A 239 -0.56 -10.95 -11.92
N TRP A 240 -1.64 -11.44 -12.51
CA TRP A 240 -1.99 -12.86 -12.50
C TRP A 240 -1.00 -13.68 -13.35
N ALA A 241 -0.62 -14.85 -12.84
CA ALA A 241 0.26 -15.83 -13.47
C ALA A 241 -0.32 -17.24 -13.30
N GLN A 242 0.26 -18.22 -14.01
CA GLN A 242 -0.15 -19.63 -13.97
C GLN A 242 -1.67 -19.80 -14.16
N GLU A 243 -2.20 -19.24 -15.26
CA GLU A 243 -3.62 -19.33 -15.60
C GLU A 243 -4.55 -18.79 -14.49
N GLY A 244 -4.13 -17.74 -13.79
CA GLY A 244 -4.93 -17.10 -12.75
C GLY A 244 -4.84 -17.75 -11.37
N ARG A 245 -3.89 -18.68 -11.15
CA ARG A 245 -3.71 -19.34 -9.84
C ARG A 245 -2.78 -18.58 -8.89
N VAL A 246 -1.85 -17.79 -9.44
CA VAL A 246 -0.85 -17.07 -8.66
C VAL A 246 -0.96 -15.58 -8.96
N LEU A 247 -1.16 -14.77 -7.92
CA LEU A 247 -1.13 -13.32 -8.03
C LEU A 247 0.25 -12.80 -7.62
N LEU A 248 1.03 -12.32 -8.59
CA LEU A 248 2.37 -11.78 -8.36
C LEU A 248 2.30 -10.28 -8.09
N ARG A 249 3.18 -9.80 -7.21
CA ARG A 249 3.48 -8.38 -7.04
C ARG A 249 4.65 -7.98 -7.95
N LEU A 250 4.53 -6.84 -8.60
CA LEU A 250 5.57 -6.28 -9.45
C LEU A 250 6.34 -5.19 -8.68
N PRO A 251 7.68 -5.24 -8.63
CA PRO A 251 8.48 -4.20 -7.98
C PRO A 251 8.25 -2.86 -8.67
N GLN A 252 7.93 -1.84 -7.87
CA GLN A 252 7.62 -0.49 -8.30
C GLN A 252 7.97 0.47 -7.16
N GLU A 253 8.39 1.66 -7.53
CA GLU A 253 8.60 2.79 -6.64
C GLU A 253 8.14 4.09 -7.33
N ASP A 254 7.90 5.14 -6.55
CA ASP A 254 7.67 6.48 -7.09
C ASP A 254 9.00 7.24 -7.29
N LEU A 255 8.90 8.46 -7.85
CA LEU A 255 10.08 9.29 -8.10
C LEU A 255 10.72 9.79 -6.82
N CYS A 256 9.94 10.03 -5.74
CA CYS A 256 10.49 10.47 -4.46
C CYS A 256 11.43 9.41 -3.87
N GLN A 257 10.95 8.16 -3.89
CA GLN A 257 11.73 6.98 -3.49
C GLN A 257 12.97 6.80 -4.37
N ALA A 258 12.85 6.99 -5.68
CA ALA A 258 13.96 6.84 -6.62
C ALA A 258 15.05 7.92 -6.44
N PHE A 259 14.66 9.16 -6.12
CA PHE A 259 15.56 10.33 -6.07
C PHE A 259 15.95 10.78 -4.67
N TRP A 260 15.63 10.01 -3.62
CA TRP A 260 16.05 10.34 -2.26
C TRP A 260 15.31 11.54 -1.63
N SER A 261 14.08 11.84 -2.07
CA SER A 261 13.26 12.92 -1.50
C SER A 261 12.14 12.40 -0.59
N SER A 262 11.84 13.18 0.46
CA SER A 262 10.61 13.02 1.23
C SER A 262 9.46 13.67 0.48
N PHE A 263 8.23 13.14 0.59
CA PHE A 263 7.03 13.85 0.09
C PHE A 263 6.89 15.26 0.67
N SER A 264 7.43 15.51 1.88
CA SER A 264 7.46 16.84 2.48
C SER A 264 8.37 17.86 1.79
N ASP A 265 9.31 17.40 0.97
CA ASP A 265 10.28 18.27 0.30
C ASP A 265 9.76 18.77 -1.07
N GLU A 266 8.66 18.20 -1.57
CA GLU A 266 8.04 18.54 -2.87
C GLU A 266 6.76 19.40 -2.76
N ILE A 267 6.24 19.65 -1.54
CA ILE A 267 5.05 20.47 -1.25
C ILE A 267 5.45 21.76 -0.53
#